data_AF-A0A371PCC3-F1
#
_entry.id   AF-A0A371PCC3-F1
#
_cell.length_a   1.000
_cell.length_b   1.000
_cell.length_c   1.000
_cell.angle_alpha   90.00
_cell.angle_beta   90.00
_cell.angle_gamma   90.00
#
_symmetry.space_group_name_H-M   'P 1'
#
loop_
_entity.id
_entity.type
_entity.pdbx_description
1 polymer ?
#
loop_
_entity_poly.entity_id
_entity_poly.type
_entity_poly.pdbx_seq_one_letter_code
_entity_poly.pdbx_strand_id
1 'polypeptide(L)'
;MRTSILTRSVISIASLAIGSVALAAAPASAAAPSGVTRDLVLAAANAERDGDVNVAAKTLADAVCAPQSGEKLDYVAVRVDYTPDDVDGVFIRAEYLDQVARGGRTCSFAAFVPVAPKATLSGTATLTGLPVDQLQRPYDPEVLATAPLSGDVTTLGPVDGSQFYDMTADAKGDVIAPAGTATDTSRTITPKTTQQRYAAKTARNKAVSSARKAYVKASEKAGSSKSKEAAAKRTYLAKKKAANATYRTALEGTLTIKTTTSPILAASPFEFSIYGGCMRLARC
;
A
#
# COMPACT_ATOMS: atom_id res chain seq x y z
N MET A 1 -34.03 -33.01 37.12
CA MET A 1 -33.20 -33.01 35.91
C MET A 1 -33.35 -31.67 35.20
N ARG A 2 -32.36 -30.78 35.35
CA ARG A 2 -32.33 -29.45 34.73
C ARG A 2 -31.77 -29.58 33.31
N THR A 3 -32.61 -29.48 32.29
CA THR A 3 -32.15 -29.43 30.89
C THR A 3 -31.77 -28.01 30.53
N SER A 4 -30.46 -27.78 30.42
CA SER A 4 -29.85 -26.55 29.91
C SER A 4 -30.26 -26.34 28.45
N ILE A 5 -30.92 -25.22 28.15
CA ILE A 5 -31.24 -24.79 26.79
C ILE A 5 -30.06 -23.97 26.31
N LEU A 6 -29.06 -24.65 25.75
CA LEU A 6 -28.02 -24.03 24.94
C LEU A 6 -28.64 -23.68 23.57
N THR A 7 -29.09 -22.44 23.46
CA THR A 7 -29.58 -21.82 22.23
C THR A 7 -28.43 -21.79 21.21
N ARG A 8 -28.41 -22.77 20.29
CA ARG A 8 -27.53 -22.74 19.12
C ARG A 8 -28.02 -21.65 18.17
N SER A 9 -27.48 -20.45 18.31
CA SER A 9 -27.53 -19.43 17.27
C SER A 9 -26.71 -19.95 16.08
N VAL A 10 -27.39 -20.43 15.04
CA VAL A 10 -26.75 -20.75 13.77
C VAL A 10 -26.50 -19.42 13.06
N ILE A 11 -25.35 -18.81 13.36
CA ILE A 11 -24.86 -17.66 12.61
C ILE A 11 -24.22 -18.23 11.36
N SER A 12 -24.98 -18.32 10.26
CA SER A 12 -24.37 -18.51 8.92
C SER A 12 -23.65 -17.23 8.56
N ILE A 13 -22.38 -17.13 8.96
CA ILE A 13 -21.46 -16.09 8.52
C ILE A 13 -21.10 -16.43 7.08
N ALA A 14 -21.87 -15.90 6.12
CA ALA A 14 -21.42 -15.83 4.74
C ALA A 14 -20.41 -14.67 4.68
N SER A 15 -19.17 -14.95 5.04
CA SER A 15 -18.04 -14.06 4.79
C SER A 15 -17.87 -13.97 3.28
N LEU A 16 -18.63 -13.10 2.61
CA LEU A 16 -18.16 -12.58 1.32
C LEU A 16 -16.96 -11.70 1.67
N ALA A 17 -15.78 -12.33 1.70
CA ALA A 17 -14.54 -11.63 1.42
C ALA A 17 -14.66 -11.16 -0.03
N ILE A 18 -15.36 -10.05 -0.22
CA ILE A 18 -15.09 -9.20 -1.37
C ILE A 18 -13.67 -8.77 -1.08
N GLY A 19 -12.71 -9.48 -1.70
CA GLY A 19 -11.37 -9.00 -1.86
C GLY A 19 -11.56 -7.68 -2.57
N SER A 20 -11.65 -6.60 -1.79
CA SER A 20 -11.36 -5.28 -2.27
C SER A 20 -9.97 -5.48 -2.85
N VAL A 21 -9.92 -5.58 -4.17
CA VAL A 21 -8.76 -5.16 -4.92
C VAL A 21 -8.70 -3.69 -4.50
N ALA A 22 -8.03 -3.43 -3.38
CA ALA A 22 -7.38 -2.18 -3.18
C ALA A 22 -6.62 -2.07 -4.48
N LEU A 23 -7.12 -1.21 -5.36
CA LEU A 23 -6.31 -0.62 -6.38
C LEU A 23 -5.21 0.00 -5.52
N ALA A 24 -4.16 -0.79 -5.25
CA ALA A 24 -2.89 -0.28 -4.85
C ALA A 24 -2.65 0.67 -6.00
N ALA A 25 -2.92 1.95 -5.77
CA ALA A 25 -2.45 2.99 -6.64
C ALA A 25 -0.98 2.60 -6.76
N ALA A 26 -0.62 2.04 -7.91
CA ALA A 26 0.78 1.78 -8.20
C ALA A 26 1.43 3.11 -7.82
N PRO A 27 2.38 3.12 -6.86
CA PRO A 27 2.95 4.35 -6.37
C PRO A 27 3.23 5.15 -7.63
N ALA A 28 2.61 6.33 -7.75
CA ALA A 28 2.68 7.10 -8.98
C ALA A 28 4.17 7.24 -9.25
N SER A 29 4.68 6.47 -10.22
CA SER A 29 6.10 6.44 -10.51
C SER A 29 6.36 7.86 -10.95
N ALA A 30 7.03 8.62 -10.09
CA ALA A 30 7.36 9.98 -10.41
C ALA A 30 8.24 10.00 -11.66
N ALA A 31 8.46 11.19 -12.19
CA ALA A 31 9.18 11.42 -13.44
C ALA A 31 10.69 11.10 -13.33
N ALA A 32 11.05 9.91 -12.86
CA ALA A 32 12.39 9.37 -12.95
C ALA A 32 12.57 8.73 -14.34
N PRO A 33 13.74 8.89 -14.98
CA PRO A 33 14.08 8.21 -16.23
C PRO A 33 13.87 6.70 -16.13
N SER A 34 13.59 6.06 -17.29
CA SER A 34 13.46 4.62 -17.35
C SER A 34 14.72 3.93 -16.81
N GLY A 35 14.55 2.94 -15.92
CA GLY A 35 15.66 2.22 -15.29
C GLY A 35 16.14 2.80 -13.96
N VAL A 36 15.67 3.99 -13.56
CA VAL A 36 15.90 4.53 -12.22
C VAL A 36 14.86 3.98 -11.26
N THR A 37 15.30 3.24 -10.24
CA THR A 37 14.43 2.63 -9.23
C THR A 37 14.84 3.07 -7.83
N ARG A 38 13.90 2.99 -6.87
CA ARG A 38 14.17 3.26 -5.47
C ARG A 38 15.36 2.48 -4.93
N ASP A 39 15.38 1.18 -5.21
CA ASP A 39 16.43 0.28 -4.70
C ASP A 39 17.79 0.59 -5.32
N LEU A 40 17.83 1.06 -6.58
CA LEU A 40 19.07 1.48 -7.22
C LEU A 40 19.66 2.73 -6.56
N VAL A 41 18.83 3.73 -6.24
CA VAL A 41 19.27 4.95 -5.56
C VAL A 41 19.70 4.65 -4.13
N LEU A 42 18.96 3.83 -3.37
CA LEU A 42 19.35 3.40 -2.02
C LEU A 42 20.67 2.62 -2.05
N ALA A 43 20.86 1.73 -3.03
CA ALA A 43 22.11 0.99 -3.19
C ALA A 43 23.29 1.93 -3.51
N ALA A 44 23.08 2.94 -4.37
CA ALA A 44 24.09 3.94 -4.67
C ALA A 44 24.46 4.79 -3.44
N ALA A 45 23.46 5.26 -2.69
CA ALA A 45 23.67 6.02 -1.47
C ALA A 45 24.39 5.20 -0.38
N ASN A 46 24.03 3.92 -0.21
CA ASN A 46 24.67 3.04 0.76
C ASN A 46 26.13 2.71 0.38
N ALA A 47 26.42 2.44 -0.91
CA ALA A 47 27.78 2.16 -1.35
C ALA A 47 28.75 3.34 -1.11
N GLU A 48 28.26 4.58 -1.26
CA GLU A 48 29.05 5.77 -0.86
C GLU A 48 29.31 5.83 0.65
N ARG A 49 28.34 5.41 1.48
CA ARG A 49 28.51 5.35 2.94
C ARG A 49 29.62 4.38 3.33
N ASP A 50 29.73 3.27 2.63
CA ASP A 50 30.66 2.19 2.93
C ASP A 50 32.05 2.41 2.27
N GLY A 51 32.17 3.40 1.38
CA GLY A 51 33.41 3.73 0.66
C GLY A 51 33.77 2.71 -0.43
N ASP A 52 32.77 1.99 -0.95
CA ASP A 52 32.94 0.89 -1.90
C ASP A 52 32.86 1.33 -3.37
N VAL A 53 33.33 0.47 -4.28
CA VAL A 53 33.17 0.67 -5.73
C VAL A 53 31.68 0.67 -6.07
N ASN A 54 31.17 1.83 -6.45
CA ASN A 54 29.73 2.07 -6.53
C ASN A 54 29.13 1.67 -7.87
N VAL A 55 28.98 0.36 -8.12
CA VAL A 55 28.32 -0.20 -9.33
C VAL A 55 26.90 0.34 -9.50
N ALA A 56 26.20 0.61 -8.39
CA ALA A 56 24.87 1.19 -8.39
C ALA A 56 24.87 2.64 -8.89
N ALA A 57 25.80 3.49 -8.45
CA ALA A 57 25.96 4.86 -8.95
C ALA A 57 26.35 4.87 -10.44
N LYS A 58 27.23 3.96 -10.87
CA LYS A 58 27.52 3.79 -12.30
C LYS A 58 26.25 3.46 -13.09
N THR A 59 25.48 2.47 -12.64
CA THR A 59 24.24 2.06 -13.32
C THR A 59 23.21 3.19 -13.34
N LEU A 60 23.15 3.97 -12.25
CA LEU A 60 22.29 5.14 -12.15
C LEU A 60 22.74 6.25 -13.11
N ALA A 61 24.05 6.51 -13.21
CA ALA A 61 24.62 7.45 -14.17
C ALA A 61 24.32 7.04 -15.61
N ASP A 62 24.49 5.77 -15.96
CA ASP A 62 24.19 5.26 -17.29
C ASP A 62 22.69 5.43 -17.62
N ALA A 63 21.79 5.18 -16.66
CA ALA A 63 20.34 5.32 -16.84
C ALA A 63 19.89 6.77 -17.03
N VAL A 64 20.49 7.72 -16.31
CA VAL A 64 20.10 9.14 -16.35
C VAL A 64 20.80 9.91 -17.47
N CYS A 65 22.08 9.66 -17.68
CA CYS A 65 22.93 10.43 -18.60
C CYS A 65 23.02 9.85 -20.02
N ALA A 66 22.48 8.65 -20.24
CA ALA A 66 22.40 7.95 -21.51
C ALA A 66 23.74 7.98 -22.31
N PRO A 67 24.74 7.15 -21.95
CA PRO A 67 26.02 7.09 -22.64
C PRO A 67 25.89 6.82 -24.14
N GLN A 68 26.74 7.46 -24.93
CA GLN A 68 26.92 7.15 -26.35
C GLN A 68 27.93 6.02 -26.53
N SER A 69 27.85 5.34 -27.68
CA SER A 69 28.76 4.24 -28.00
C SER A 69 30.21 4.72 -28.06
N GLY A 70 31.10 4.07 -27.31
CA GLY A 70 32.53 4.41 -27.28
C GLY A 70 32.94 5.41 -26.19
N GLU A 71 31.99 5.99 -25.46
CA GLU A 71 32.28 6.83 -24.30
C GLU A 71 32.78 5.98 -23.13
N LYS A 72 33.80 6.47 -22.42
CA LYS A 72 34.21 5.95 -21.11
C LYS A 72 33.65 6.85 -20.02
N LEU A 73 33.02 6.22 -19.04
CA LEU A 73 32.47 6.89 -17.87
C LEU A 73 33.54 7.00 -16.77
N ASP A 74 33.82 8.21 -16.35
CA ASP A 74 34.41 8.56 -15.06
C ASP A 74 33.34 9.27 -14.22
N TYR A 75 33.24 9.02 -12.91
CA TYR A 75 32.20 9.64 -12.10
C TYR A 75 32.59 9.77 -10.64
N VAL A 76 31.99 10.77 -10.01
CA VAL A 76 31.99 10.97 -8.57
C VAL A 76 30.55 10.93 -8.10
N ALA A 77 30.28 10.11 -7.09
CA ALA A 77 29.03 10.10 -6.38
C ALA A 77 29.25 10.67 -4.98
N VAL A 78 28.30 11.46 -4.50
CA VAL A 78 28.34 12.09 -3.18
C VAL A 78 26.98 11.88 -2.53
N ARG A 79 26.99 11.53 -1.25
CA ARG A 79 25.78 11.38 -0.46
C ARG A 79 25.52 12.61 0.41
N VAL A 80 24.29 12.76 0.89
CA VAL A 80 23.94 13.72 1.95
C VAL A 80 24.79 13.48 3.20
N ASP A 81 25.46 14.51 3.71
CA ASP A 81 26.21 14.45 4.98
C ASP A 81 25.27 14.28 6.19
N TYR A 82 24.06 14.81 6.10
CA TYR A 82 23.00 14.70 7.10
C TYR A 82 21.70 14.21 6.44
N THR A 83 21.54 12.89 6.32
CA THR A 83 20.25 12.31 5.90
C THR A 83 19.26 12.32 7.06
N PRO A 84 18.08 12.93 6.91
CA PRO A 84 16.95 12.65 7.79
C PRO A 84 16.61 11.16 7.73
N ASP A 85 16.17 10.56 8.84
CA ASP A 85 16.00 9.09 8.95
C ASP A 85 15.07 8.47 7.88
N ASP A 86 14.14 9.27 7.36
CA ASP A 86 13.07 8.80 6.47
C ASP A 86 13.37 9.00 4.97
N VAL A 87 14.46 9.68 4.59
CA VAL A 87 14.82 10.00 3.20
C VAL A 87 16.32 9.89 2.95
N ASP A 88 16.69 9.34 1.79
CA ASP A 88 18.09 9.27 1.35
C ASP A 88 18.21 9.83 -0.07
N GLY A 89 19.45 10.09 -0.48
CA GLY A 89 19.73 10.61 -1.81
C GLY A 89 21.20 10.56 -2.17
N VAL A 90 21.45 10.65 -3.46
CA VAL A 90 22.79 10.68 -4.03
C VAL A 90 22.87 11.76 -5.10
N PHE A 91 23.94 12.53 -5.06
CA PHE A 91 24.35 13.41 -6.14
C PHE A 91 25.43 12.70 -6.96
N ILE A 92 25.32 12.74 -8.28
CA ILE A 92 26.30 12.13 -9.17
C ILE A 92 26.75 13.17 -10.19
N ARG A 93 28.07 13.34 -10.31
CA ARG A 93 28.73 14.05 -11.40
C ARG A 93 29.47 13.02 -12.24
N ALA A 94 29.03 12.83 -13.47
CA ALA A 94 29.60 11.91 -14.44
C ALA A 94 30.31 12.68 -15.57
N GLU A 95 31.48 12.22 -15.98
CA GLU A 95 32.22 12.65 -17.15
C GLU A 95 32.26 11.51 -18.16
N TYR A 96 31.78 11.78 -19.37
CA TYR A 96 31.84 10.85 -20.49
C TYR A 96 32.93 11.31 -21.44
N LEU A 97 34.02 10.55 -21.52
CA LEU A 97 35.18 10.83 -22.35
C LEU A 97 35.07 10.09 -23.69
N ASP A 98 35.07 10.83 -24.80
CA ASP A 98 35.15 10.27 -26.14
C ASP A 98 36.63 10.01 -26.49
N GLN A 99 36.99 8.73 -26.63
CA GLN A 99 38.35 8.31 -26.94
C GLN A 99 38.80 8.69 -28.37
N VAL A 100 37.85 8.97 -29.27
CA VAL A 100 38.09 9.25 -30.69
C VAL A 100 38.07 10.76 -30.96
N ALA A 101 37.11 11.49 -30.41
CA ALA A 101 36.91 12.91 -30.72
C ALA A 101 37.74 13.90 -29.86
N ARG A 102 38.51 13.42 -28.86
CA ARG A 102 39.23 14.28 -27.88
C ARG A 102 38.33 15.29 -27.14
N GLY A 103 37.03 15.01 -27.08
CA GLY A 103 36.03 15.77 -26.33
C GLY A 103 35.49 14.95 -25.16
N GLY A 104 34.94 15.64 -24.18
CA GLY A 104 34.16 15.02 -23.11
C GLY A 104 32.90 15.85 -22.86
N ARG A 105 31.87 15.21 -22.32
CA ARG A 105 30.68 15.88 -21.80
C ARG A 105 30.52 15.54 -20.33
N THR A 106 29.98 16.48 -19.57
CA THR A 106 29.63 16.21 -18.18
C THR A 106 28.12 16.06 -18.04
N CYS A 107 27.72 15.25 -17.07
CA CYS A 107 26.35 15.01 -16.72
C CYS A 107 26.23 14.95 -15.20
N SER A 108 25.57 15.94 -14.63
CA SER A 108 25.31 16.02 -13.20
C SER A 108 23.83 15.84 -12.93
N PHE A 109 23.49 15.10 -11.87
CA PHE A 109 22.12 14.92 -11.43
C PHE A 109 22.07 14.56 -9.94
N ALA A 110 20.90 14.70 -9.33
CA ALA A 110 20.63 14.18 -8.00
C ALA A 110 19.43 13.25 -8.02
N ALA A 111 19.42 12.25 -7.14
CA ALA A 111 18.30 11.34 -6.97
C ALA A 111 17.91 11.24 -5.50
N PHE A 112 16.61 11.22 -5.21
CA PHE A 112 16.04 11.19 -3.86
C PHE A 112 15.01 10.09 -3.73
N VAL A 113 15.01 9.43 -2.58
CA VAL A 113 14.15 8.28 -2.29
C VAL A 113 13.73 8.24 -0.83
N PRO A 114 12.50 7.81 -0.51
CA PRO A 114 12.13 7.53 0.86
C PRO A 114 12.78 6.20 1.32
N VAL A 115 13.28 6.18 2.56
CA VAL A 115 13.92 5.00 3.15
C VAL A 115 12.89 3.94 3.49
N ALA A 116 11.71 4.33 3.97
CA ALA A 116 10.64 3.39 4.30
C ALA A 116 10.03 2.73 3.05
N PRO A 117 9.72 1.41 3.07
CA PRO A 117 9.06 0.76 1.95
C PRO A 117 7.64 1.29 1.78
N LYS A 118 7.20 1.46 0.53
CA LYS A 118 5.88 1.99 0.15
C LYS A 118 5.61 3.43 0.63
N ALA A 119 6.63 4.13 1.12
CA ALA A 119 6.53 5.55 1.35
C ALA A 119 6.71 6.31 0.03
N THR A 120 6.18 7.52 -0.02
CA THR A 120 6.32 8.43 -1.16
C THR A 120 6.82 9.77 -0.71
N LEU A 121 7.61 10.44 -1.55
CA LEU A 121 8.03 11.81 -1.34
C LEU A 121 6.94 12.78 -1.81
N SER A 122 6.90 13.94 -1.18
CA SER A 122 6.18 15.13 -1.64
C SER A 122 7.00 16.37 -1.32
N GLY A 123 6.90 17.44 -2.10
CA GLY A 123 7.68 18.66 -1.88
C GLY A 123 8.41 19.15 -3.13
N THR A 124 9.58 19.76 -2.97
CA THR A 124 10.38 20.31 -4.07
C THR A 124 11.86 20.01 -3.86
N ALA A 125 12.56 19.76 -4.95
CA ALA A 125 14.00 19.67 -4.96
C ALA A 125 14.58 20.62 -6.02
N THR A 126 15.75 21.17 -5.73
CA THR A 126 16.44 22.15 -6.56
C THR A 126 17.90 21.77 -6.66
N LEU A 127 18.44 21.85 -7.88
CA LEU A 127 19.87 21.72 -8.15
C LEU A 127 20.40 23.10 -8.48
N THR A 128 21.41 23.54 -7.73
CA THR A 128 22.10 24.81 -7.93
C THR A 128 23.59 24.58 -8.24
N GLY A 129 24.24 25.56 -8.85
CA GLY A 129 25.67 25.53 -9.11
C GLY A 129 26.34 26.89 -9.06
N LEU A 130 27.64 26.90 -8.76
CA LEU A 130 28.48 28.10 -8.75
C LEU A 130 29.32 28.15 -10.04
N PRO A 131 29.10 29.13 -10.94
CA PRO A 131 29.85 29.24 -12.18
C PRO A 131 31.36 29.44 -11.96
N VAL A 132 32.19 28.79 -12.79
CA VAL A 132 33.66 28.85 -12.70
C VAL A 132 34.21 30.28 -12.93
N ASP A 133 33.51 31.11 -13.72
CA ASP A 133 33.93 32.48 -14.04
C ASP A 133 33.60 33.51 -12.93
N GLN A 134 32.83 33.10 -11.91
CA GLN A 134 32.35 33.99 -10.84
C GLN A 134 33.15 33.96 -9.54
N LEU A 135 34.35 33.37 -9.52
CA LEU A 135 35.25 33.37 -8.34
C LEU A 135 35.65 34.79 -7.84
N GLN A 136 35.23 35.87 -8.51
CA GLN A 136 35.52 37.27 -8.18
C GLN A 136 34.29 38.13 -7.82
N ARG A 137 33.07 37.58 -7.76
CA ARG A 137 31.82 38.31 -7.43
C ARG A 137 31.11 37.69 -6.21
N PRO A 138 30.15 38.39 -5.55
CA PRO A 138 29.35 37.76 -4.50
C PRO A 138 28.71 36.47 -5.03
N TYR A 139 28.87 35.40 -4.25
CA TYR A 139 28.51 34.02 -4.54
C TYR A 139 26.99 33.86 -4.68
N ASP A 140 26.45 34.16 -5.85
CA ASP A 140 25.04 33.88 -6.15
C ASP A 140 24.95 32.55 -6.92
N PRO A 141 24.51 31.45 -6.29
CA PRO A 141 24.35 30.18 -6.97
C PRO A 141 23.26 30.27 -8.05
N GLU A 142 23.53 29.72 -9.22
CA GLU A 142 22.59 29.62 -10.33
C GLU A 142 21.69 28.39 -10.14
N VAL A 143 20.38 28.54 -10.37
CA VAL A 143 19.44 27.41 -10.36
C VAL A 143 19.54 26.66 -11.69
N LEU A 144 20.00 25.41 -11.63
CA LEU A 144 20.23 24.56 -12.80
C LEU A 144 19.03 23.67 -13.12
N ALA A 145 18.34 23.18 -12.08
CA ALA A 145 17.12 22.40 -12.24
C ALA A 145 16.22 22.53 -11.01
N THR A 146 14.93 22.41 -11.21
CA THR A 146 13.93 22.29 -10.13
C THR A 146 12.92 21.23 -10.53
N ALA A 147 12.56 20.34 -9.60
CA ALA A 147 11.51 19.36 -9.82
C ALA A 147 10.65 19.16 -8.57
N PRO A 148 9.35 18.86 -8.72
CA PRO A 148 8.54 18.42 -7.60
C PRO A 148 9.02 17.05 -7.11
N LEU A 149 9.12 16.89 -5.81
CA LEU A 149 9.30 15.57 -5.20
C LEU A 149 7.97 14.82 -5.26
N SER A 150 7.98 13.62 -5.82
CA SER A 150 6.79 12.77 -5.90
C SER A 150 7.19 11.30 -5.93
N GLY A 151 6.24 10.41 -5.62
CA GLY A 151 6.43 8.97 -5.80
C GLY A 151 7.52 8.37 -4.89
N ASP A 152 8.04 7.22 -5.29
CA ASP A 152 9.05 6.46 -4.54
C ASP A 152 10.49 6.76 -4.98
N VAL A 153 10.68 7.52 -6.05
CA VAL A 153 11.98 8.03 -6.51
C VAL A 153 11.81 9.32 -7.32
N THR A 154 12.62 10.33 -7.06
CA THR A 154 12.67 11.56 -7.86
C THR A 154 14.10 11.85 -8.28
N THR A 155 14.30 12.31 -9.52
CA THR A 155 15.60 12.73 -10.05
C THR A 155 15.58 14.18 -10.51
N LEU A 156 16.63 14.94 -10.21
CA LEU A 156 16.90 16.29 -10.72
C LEU A 156 17.98 16.25 -11.80
N GLY A 157 17.73 16.87 -12.94
CA GLY A 157 18.64 16.83 -14.09
C GLY A 157 18.22 15.80 -15.14
N PRO A 158 19.12 15.37 -16.06
CA PRO A 158 20.56 15.70 -16.10
C PRO A 158 20.86 17.15 -16.53
N VAL A 159 21.96 17.72 -16.02
CA VAL A 159 22.50 19.03 -16.43
C VAL A 159 23.99 18.93 -16.79
N ASP A 160 24.48 19.82 -17.66
CA ASP A 160 25.91 19.92 -17.93
C ASP A 160 26.61 20.68 -16.80
N GLY A 161 27.45 19.97 -16.05
CA GLY A 161 28.21 20.50 -14.92
C GLY A 161 29.58 21.09 -15.29
N SER A 162 29.92 21.24 -16.58
CA SER A 162 31.28 21.62 -17.00
C SER A 162 31.63 23.07 -16.68
N GLN A 163 30.60 23.92 -16.51
CA GLN A 163 30.75 25.35 -16.23
C GLN A 163 30.64 25.68 -14.74
N PHE A 164 30.46 24.67 -13.88
CA PHE A 164 30.22 24.85 -12.45
C PHE A 164 31.33 24.21 -11.62
N TYR A 165 31.87 25.00 -10.70
CA TYR A 165 32.91 24.55 -9.76
C TYR A 165 32.29 23.67 -8.67
N ASP A 166 31.20 24.17 -8.07
CA ASP A 166 30.42 23.48 -7.06
C ASP A 166 28.97 23.36 -7.48
N MET A 167 28.33 22.27 -7.06
CA MET A 167 26.90 22.04 -7.27
C MET A 167 26.27 21.56 -5.97
N THR A 168 25.06 22.02 -5.68
CA THR A 168 24.31 21.65 -4.48
C THR A 168 22.92 21.20 -4.87
N ALA A 169 22.50 20.04 -4.38
CA ALA A 169 21.14 19.55 -4.54
C ALA A 169 20.38 19.68 -3.22
N ASP A 170 19.40 20.57 -3.18
CA ASP A 170 18.53 20.82 -2.03
C ASP A 170 17.19 20.09 -2.21
N ALA A 171 16.68 19.48 -1.14
CA ALA A 171 15.38 18.83 -1.14
C ALA A 171 14.61 19.13 0.14
N LYS A 172 13.34 19.53 0.00
CA LYS A 172 12.47 19.87 1.12
C LYS A 172 11.05 19.38 0.87
N GLY A 173 10.43 18.78 1.88
CA GLY A 173 9.07 18.28 1.77
C GLY A 173 8.68 17.30 2.85
N ASP A 174 7.83 16.34 2.51
CA ASP A 174 7.35 15.31 3.43
C ASP A 174 7.57 13.90 2.86
N VAL A 175 7.95 12.96 3.73
CA VAL A 175 7.85 11.53 3.49
C VAL A 175 6.49 11.06 3.95
N ILE A 176 5.67 10.55 3.03
CA ILE A 176 4.33 10.04 3.29
C ILE A 176 4.41 8.52 3.37
N ALA A 177 4.25 7.96 4.57
CA ALA A 177 4.37 6.52 4.82
C ALA A 177 3.09 5.93 5.45
N PRO A 178 2.80 4.64 5.23
CA PRO A 178 1.74 3.95 5.95
C PRO A 178 2.05 3.88 7.45
N ALA A 179 1.22 4.50 8.29
CA ALA A 179 1.33 4.49 9.74
C ALA A 179 0.37 3.50 10.42
N GLY A 180 -0.60 2.96 9.66
CA GLY A 180 -1.53 1.97 10.17
C GLY A 180 -2.68 1.71 9.22
N THR A 181 -3.73 1.06 9.74
CA THR A 181 -4.95 0.76 8.98
C THR A 181 -6.17 1.13 9.82
N ALA A 182 -7.06 1.95 9.26
CA ALA A 182 -8.39 2.17 9.80
C ALA A 182 -9.29 1.02 9.35
N THR A 183 -10.11 0.50 10.27
CA THR A 183 -11.08 -0.56 9.98
C THR A 183 -12.48 -0.11 10.35
N ASP A 184 -13.33 0.04 9.34
CA ASP A 184 -14.74 0.35 9.52
C ASP A 184 -15.58 -0.90 9.29
N THR A 185 -16.46 -1.20 10.24
CA THR A 185 -17.39 -2.33 10.13
C THR A 185 -18.82 -1.83 10.17
N SER A 186 -19.58 -2.11 9.11
CA SER A 186 -21.02 -1.88 9.07
C SER A 186 -21.77 -3.21 9.16
N ARG A 187 -22.88 -3.19 9.87
CA ARG A 187 -23.76 -4.35 10.07
C ARG A 187 -25.12 -4.01 9.49
N THR A 188 -25.60 -4.80 8.53
CA THR A 188 -26.89 -4.60 7.89
C THR A 188 -27.70 -5.89 8.00
N ILE A 189 -28.91 -5.78 8.55
CA ILE A 189 -29.86 -6.90 8.58
C ILE A 189 -30.76 -6.77 7.35
N THR A 190 -30.64 -7.70 6.41
CA THR A 190 -31.54 -7.79 5.26
C THR A 190 -32.80 -8.55 5.64
N PRO A 191 -34.00 -7.93 5.60
CA PRO A 191 -35.24 -8.62 5.89
C PRO A 191 -35.52 -9.75 4.89
N LYS A 192 -36.19 -10.82 5.33
CA LYS A 192 -36.63 -11.89 4.43
C LYS A 192 -37.65 -11.37 3.42
N THR A 193 -37.55 -11.83 2.19
CA THR A 193 -38.50 -11.49 1.13
C THR A 193 -39.88 -12.08 1.42
N THR A 194 -40.93 -11.54 0.78
CA THR A 194 -42.30 -12.07 0.91
C THR A 194 -42.37 -13.55 0.52
N GLN A 195 -41.65 -13.95 -0.54
CA GLN A 195 -41.57 -15.34 -0.99
C GLN A 195 -40.93 -16.25 0.07
N GLN A 196 -39.83 -15.81 0.70
CA GLN A 196 -39.18 -16.57 1.78
C GLN A 196 -40.09 -16.71 3.01
N ARG A 197 -40.79 -15.64 3.38
CA ARG A 197 -41.76 -15.68 4.49
C ARG A 197 -42.93 -16.63 4.19
N TYR A 198 -43.43 -16.61 2.96
CA TYR A 198 -44.47 -17.52 2.51
C TYR A 198 -44.01 -18.99 2.54
N ALA A 199 -42.82 -19.27 1.99
CA ALA A 199 -42.22 -20.61 2.01
C ALA A 199 -42.06 -21.13 3.45
N ALA A 200 -41.55 -20.31 4.37
CA ALA A 200 -41.42 -20.66 5.78
C ALA A 200 -42.78 -20.96 6.43
N LYS A 201 -43.81 -20.17 6.14
CA LYS A 201 -45.18 -20.38 6.64
C LYS A 201 -45.77 -21.69 6.11
N THR A 202 -45.58 -21.98 4.82
CA THR A 202 -46.03 -23.22 4.18
C THR A 202 -45.33 -24.44 4.79
N ALA A 203 -44.02 -24.38 4.99
CA ALA A 203 -43.25 -25.44 5.65
C ALA A 203 -43.75 -25.71 7.09
N ARG A 204 -43.98 -24.64 7.88
CA ARG A 204 -44.57 -24.75 9.23
C ARG A 204 -45.94 -25.44 9.20
N ASN A 205 -46.82 -25.00 8.30
CA ASN A 205 -48.17 -25.55 8.19
C ASN A 205 -48.15 -27.04 7.82
N LYS A 206 -47.28 -27.43 6.87
CA LYS A 206 -47.08 -28.83 6.48
C LYS A 206 -46.57 -29.68 7.66
N ALA A 207 -45.60 -29.16 8.43
CA ALA A 207 -45.07 -29.85 9.60
C ALA A 207 -46.13 -30.04 10.71
N VAL A 208 -46.91 -29.00 11.02
CA VAL A 208 -47.98 -29.06 12.02
C VAL A 208 -49.11 -29.99 11.58
N SER A 209 -49.51 -29.94 10.31
CA SER A 209 -50.53 -30.83 9.74
C SER A 209 -50.09 -32.29 9.80
N SER A 210 -48.84 -32.57 9.42
CA SER A 210 -48.27 -33.93 9.50
C SER A 210 -48.19 -34.44 10.93
N ALA A 211 -47.79 -33.59 11.89
CA ALA A 211 -47.79 -33.92 13.31
C ALA A 211 -49.21 -34.20 13.84
N ARG A 212 -50.22 -33.45 13.38
CA ARG A 212 -51.63 -33.68 13.74
C ARG A 212 -52.13 -35.02 13.18
N LYS A 213 -51.83 -35.35 11.92
CA LYS A 213 -52.19 -36.67 11.33
C LYS A 213 -51.55 -37.83 12.10
N ALA A 214 -50.29 -37.69 12.51
CA ALA A 214 -49.62 -38.69 13.33
C ALA A 214 -50.24 -38.82 14.73
N TYR A 215 -50.66 -37.71 15.33
CA TYR A 215 -51.39 -37.71 16.60
C TYR A 215 -52.71 -38.48 16.51
N VAL A 216 -53.54 -38.19 15.51
CA VAL A 216 -54.84 -38.87 15.33
C VAL A 216 -54.64 -40.38 15.23
N LYS A 217 -53.73 -40.83 14.35
CA LYS A 217 -53.41 -42.27 14.20
C LYS A 217 -52.87 -42.90 15.49
N ALA A 218 -52.03 -42.18 16.23
CA ALA A 218 -51.48 -42.67 17.50
C ALA A 218 -52.55 -42.72 18.61
N SER A 219 -53.48 -41.77 18.61
CA SER A 219 -54.62 -41.70 19.53
C SER A 219 -55.61 -42.84 19.25
N GLU A 220 -55.93 -43.12 18.00
CA GLU A 220 -56.78 -44.25 17.60
C GLU A 220 -56.15 -45.59 18.04
N LYS A 221 -54.83 -45.76 17.78
CA LYS A 221 -54.09 -46.95 18.23
C LYS A 221 -53.95 -47.08 19.75
N ALA A 222 -54.08 -45.98 20.49
CA ALA A 222 -54.03 -46.01 21.95
C ALA A 222 -55.30 -46.62 22.57
N GLY A 223 -56.43 -46.56 21.87
CA GLY A 223 -57.73 -47.01 22.38
C GLY A 223 -58.08 -46.33 23.70
N SER A 224 -58.49 -47.11 24.70
CA SER A 224 -58.86 -46.64 26.05
C SER A 224 -57.67 -46.35 26.98
N SER A 225 -56.43 -46.51 26.51
CA SER A 225 -55.24 -46.31 27.34
C SER A 225 -54.88 -44.83 27.50
N LYS A 226 -55.31 -44.22 28.61
CA LYS A 226 -55.02 -42.81 28.96
C LYS A 226 -53.53 -42.47 28.92
N SER A 227 -52.66 -43.40 29.32
CA SER A 227 -51.20 -43.20 29.28
C SER A 227 -50.66 -43.07 27.85
N LYS A 228 -51.10 -43.94 26.94
CA LYS A 228 -50.70 -43.90 25.53
C LYS A 228 -51.24 -42.67 24.82
N GLU A 229 -52.48 -42.25 25.12
CA GLU A 229 -53.06 -41.02 24.60
C GLU A 229 -52.30 -39.78 25.08
N ALA A 230 -51.96 -39.72 26.38
CA ALA A 230 -51.14 -38.63 26.93
C ALA A 230 -49.74 -38.55 26.28
N ALA A 231 -49.11 -39.71 26.02
CA ALA A 231 -47.83 -39.77 25.32
C ALA A 231 -47.94 -39.27 23.86
N ALA A 232 -49.00 -39.65 23.13
CA ALA A 232 -49.28 -39.17 21.79
C ALA A 232 -49.47 -37.63 21.78
N LYS A 233 -50.23 -37.10 22.74
CA LYS A 233 -50.48 -35.66 22.90
C LYS A 233 -49.19 -34.89 23.21
N ARG A 234 -48.35 -35.38 24.12
CA ARG A 234 -47.03 -34.78 24.42
C ARG A 234 -46.15 -34.73 23.17
N THR A 235 -46.11 -35.82 22.39
CA THR A 235 -45.34 -35.90 21.14
C THR A 235 -45.82 -34.87 20.11
N TYR A 236 -47.14 -34.72 19.94
CA TYR A 236 -47.72 -33.70 19.07
C TYR A 236 -47.33 -32.28 19.48
N LEU A 237 -47.48 -31.96 20.77
CA LEU A 237 -47.14 -30.64 21.30
C LEU A 237 -45.66 -30.32 21.11
N ALA A 238 -44.76 -31.30 21.33
CA ALA A 238 -43.33 -31.15 21.08
C ALA A 238 -43.04 -30.85 19.59
N LYS A 239 -43.64 -31.61 18.65
CA LYS A 239 -43.49 -31.37 17.21
C LYS A 239 -44.05 -30.01 16.77
N LYS A 240 -45.20 -29.60 17.32
CA LYS A 240 -45.78 -28.27 17.06
C LYS A 240 -44.86 -27.15 17.57
N LYS A 241 -44.30 -27.31 18.77
CA LYS A 241 -43.34 -26.35 19.35
C LYS A 241 -42.08 -26.24 18.48
N ALA A 242 -41.51 -27.37 18.05
CA ALA A 242 -40.34 -27.40 17.17
C ALA A 242 -40.63 -26.69 15.83
N ALA A 243 -41.75 -26.99 15.17
CA ALA A 243 -42.12 -26.34 13.91
C ALA A 243 -42.29 -24.81 14.06
N ASN A 244 -42.85 -24.35 15.19
CA ASN A 244 -42.96 -22.91 15.47
C ASN A 244 -41.61 -22.26 15.74
N ALA A 245 -40.68 -22.95 16.40
CA ALA A 245 -39.33 -22.45 16.63
C ALA A 245 -38.57 -22.30 15.30
N THR A 246 -38.59 -23.34 14.46
CA THR A 246 -38.00 -23.29 13.11
C THR A 246 -38.60 -22.17 12.26
N TYR A 247 -39.93 -21.95 12.35
CA TYR A 247 -40.58 -20.83 11.66
C TYR A 247 -40.07 -19.47 12.12
N ARG A 248 -39.90 -19.26 13.43
CA ARG A 248 -39.37 -17.99 13.97
C ARG A 248 -37.95 -17.72 13.47
N THR A 249 -37.07 -18.71 13.54
CA THR A 249 -35.69 -18.60 13.03
C THR A 249 -35.67 -18.36 11.51
N ALA A 250 -36.57 -19.01 10.76
CA ALA A 250 -36.65 -18.79 9.32
C ALA A 250 -37.13 -17.37 8.93
N LEU A 251 -37.76 -16.63 9.86
CA LEU A 251 -38.16 -15.25 9.67
C LEU A 251 -37.06 -14.23 10.06
N GLU A 252 -36.04 -14.66 10.81
CA GLU A 252 -34.91 -13.80 11.14
C GLU A 252 -34.22 -13.37 9.84
N GLY A 253 -33.94 -12.07 9.71
CA GLY A 253 -33.25 -11.52 8.55
C GLY A 253 -31.83 -12.08 8.40
N THR A 254 -31.22 -11.87 7.24
CA THR A 254 -29.81 -12.23 7.05
C THR A 254 -28.94 -11.07 7.55
N LEU A 255 -28.01 -11.36 8.47
CA LEU A 255 -27.01 -10.38 8.89
C LEU A 255 -25.84 -10.36 7.90
N THR A 256 -25.63 -9.23 7.27
CA THR A 256 -24.46 -8.94 6.43
C THR A 256 -23.52 -8.04 7.20
N ILE A 257 -22.26 -8.43 7.31
CA ILE A 257 -21.19 -7.62 7.92
C ILE A 257 -20.27 -7.19 6.78
N LYS A 258 -20.15 -5.89 6.56
CA LYS A 258 -19.20 -5.33 5.60
C LYS A 258 -18.07 -4.67 6.37
N THR A 259 -16.85 -5.11 6.10
CA THR A 259 -15.64 -4.52 6.68
C THR A 259 -14.88 -3.83 5.56
N THR A 260 -14.57 -2.55 5.77
CA THR A 260 -13.72 -1.75 4.90
C THR A 260 -12.43 -1.45 5.66
N THR A 261 -11.29 -1.66 5.01
CA THR A 261 -9.97 -1.31 5.55
C THR A 261 -9.35 -0.24 4.67
N SER A 262 -8.81 0.81 5.29
CA SER A 262 -8.17 1.93 4.60
C SER A 262 -6.81 2.21 5.24
N PRO A 263 -5.76 2.48 4.46
CA PRO A 263 -4.47 2.86 5.03
C PRO A 263 -4.57 4.22 5.72
N ILE A 264 -3.92 4.33 6.88
CA ILE A 264 -3.64 5.61 7.53
C ILE A 264 -2.24 6.01 7.10
N LEU A 265 -2.10 7.21 6.53
CA LEU A 265 -0.82 7.76 6.13
C LEU A 265 -0.34 8.76 7.17
N ALA A 266 0.95 8.75 7.48
CA ALA A 266 1.63 9.81 8.24
C ALA A 266 2.61 10.54 7.32
N ALA A 267 2.77 11.84 7.55
CA ALA A 267 3.74 12.68 6.88
C ALA A 267 4.85 13.05 7.87
N SER A 268 6.10 12.74 7.52
CA SER A 268 7.30 13.18 8.23
C SER A 268 7.99 14.29 7.42
N PRO A 269 8.09 15.53 7.92
CA PRO A 269 8.77 16.60 7.20
C PRO A 269 10.28 16.36 7.15
N PHE A 270 10.91 16.82 6.07
CA PHE A 270 12.35 16.76 5.88
C PHE A 270 12.88 17.96 5.11
N GLU A 271 14.16 18.26 5.33
CA GLU A 271 14.95 19.24 4.58
C GLU A 271 16.42 18.82 4.63
N PHE A 272 17.08 18.72 3.47
CA PHE A 272 18.52 18.44 3.41
C PHE A 272 19.15 18.95 2.11
N SER A 273 20.48 19.03 2.13
CA SER A 273 21.31 19.47 1.00
C SER A 273 22.43 18.46 0.76
N ILE A 274 22.69 18.13 -0.50
CA ILE A 274 23.84 17.33 -0.95
C ILE A 274 24.81 18.26 -1.65
N TYR A 275 26.02 18.37 -1.12
CA TYR A 275 27.07 19.18 -1.73
C TYR A 275 27.95 18.32 -2.63
N GLY A 276 27.85 18.53 -3.94
CA GLY A 276 28.63 17.88 -4.99
C GLY A 276 29.98 18.55 -5.25
N GLY A 277 30.65 19.02 -4.21
CA GLY A 277 31.92 19.73 -4.32
C GLY A 277 33.06 18.84 -4.80
N CYS A 278 34.03 19.45 -5.47
CA CYS A 278 35.19 18.76 -6.04
C CYS A 278 36.21 18.39 -4.93
N MET A 279 35.98 17.31 -4.17
CA MET A 279 36.90 16.93 -3.08
C MET A 279 38.12 16.10 -3.52
N ARG A 280 38.13 15.50 -4.72
CA ARG A 280 39.25 14.68 -5.20
C ARG A 280 39.37 14.63 -6.72
N LEU A 281 39.97 15.64 -7.34
CA LEU A 281 40.71 15.42 -8.58
C LEU A 281 41.95 16.31 -8.59
N ALA A 282 43.11 15.70 -8.84
CA ALA A 282 44.40 16.36 -9.01
C ALA A 282 44.48 17.25 -10.28
N ARG A 283 43.33 17.71 -10.78
CA ARG A 283 43.15 18.60 -11.93
C ARG A 283 41.90 19.45 -11.71
N CYS A 284 42.02 20.40 -10.80
CA CYS A 284 41.42 21.71 -10.97
C CYS A 284 42.55 22.66 -11.38
#